data_AF-A0A2S9YM54-F1
#
_entry.id   AF-A0A2S9YM54-F1
#
_cell.length_a   1.000
_cell.length_b   1.000
_cell.length_c   1.000
_cell.angle_alpha   90.00
_cell.angle_beta   90.00
_cell.angle_gamma   90.00
#
_symmetry.space_group_name_H-M   'P 1'
#
loop_
_entity.id
_entity.type
_entity.pdbx_description
1 polymer ?
#
loop_
_entity_poly.entity_id
_entity_poly.type
_entity_poly.pdbx_seq_one_letter_code
_entity_poly.pdbx_strand_id
1 'polypeptide(L)'
;MSEPSDAEDPLADFEAGQRKRRLIGLGVAVAAVAVVGAGWAWWRATGLPPLDPEAKKEISEAMDTLDTLPREYHSMLAAQAMAELEGERLPAAMVEAFDDAKSVPPDMVSLVLMRPFAEDVDSLEAWTVACPAGADAIAEVAQTGDVNTLFADCDLGRWSLIDGTAAQRLSAGRLILAHAAWGWLVEHHSETELERRVLRVFVQG
;
A
#
# COMPACT_ATOMS: atom_id res chain seq x y z
N MET A 1 2.86 -39.97 75.21
CA MET A 1 3.74 -38.79 75.24
C MET A 1 4.03 -38.41 73.80
N SER A 2 3.45 -37.27 73.41
CA SER A 2 3.81 -36.38 72.31
C SER A 2 3.80 -36.94 70.87
N GLU A 3 2.67 -36.70 70.19
CA GLU A 3 2.63 -36.47 68.74
C GLU A 3 3.51 -35.27 68.38
N PRO A 4 4.35 -35.34 67.33
CA PRO A 4 4.92 -34.14 66.73
C PRO A 4 3.88 -33.53 65.78
N SER A 5 3.58 -32.26 66.02
CA SER A 5 2.70 -31.44 65.20
C SER A 5 3.25 -31.31 63.78
N ASP A 6 2.50 -31.81 62.80
CA ASP A 6 2.57 -31.33 61.42
C ASP A 6 2.01 -29.90 61.40
N ALA A 7 2.85 -28.93 61.77
CA ALA A 7 2.57 -27.53 61.53
C ALA A 7 2.83 -27.29 60.04
N GLU A 8 1.79 -27.44 59.23
CA GLU A 8 1.75 -26.90 57.87
C GLU A 8 2.15 -25.43 57.94
N ASP A 9 3.32 -25.10 57.42
CA ASP A 9 3.87 -23.74 57.46
C ASP A 9 3.08 -22.85 56.47
N PRO A 10 2.18 -21.97 56.94
CA PRO A 10 1.32 -21.18 56.07
C PRO A 10 2.10 -20.13 55.25
N LEU A 11 3.37 -19.88 55.60
CA LEU A 11 4.25 -19.01 54.84
C LEU A 11 4.80 -19.70 53.58
N ALA A 12 4.98 -21.03 53.61
CA ALA A 12 5.50 -21.79 52.48
C ALA A 12 4.55 -21.74 51.27
N ASP A 13 3.24 -21.83 51.50
CA ASP A 13 2.22 -21.74 50.45
C ASP A 13 2.08 -20.33 49.88
N PHE A 14 2.25 -19.29 50.72
CA PHE A 14 2.28 -17.90 50.26
C PHE A 14 3.52 -17.58 49.41
N GLU A 15 4.69 -18.08 49.82
CA GLU A 15 5.94 -17.93 49.07
C GLU A 15 5.90 -18.69 47.74
N ALA A 16 5.36 -19.91 47.72
CA ALA A 16 5.14 -20.69 46.50
C ALA A 16 4.17 -19.98 45.54
N GLY A 17 3.08 -19.40 46.07
CA GLY A 17 2.12 -18.60 45.31
C GLY A 17 2.74 -17.35 44.70
N GLN A 18 3.59 -16.63 45.43
CA GLN A 18 4.32 -15.47 44.91
C GLN A 18 5.34 -15.85 43.83
N ARG A 19 6.10 -16.95 44.00
CA ARG A 19 7.04 -17.44 42.97
C ARG A 19 6.32 -17.82 41.68
N LYS A 20 5.19 -18.53 41.78
CA LYS A 20 4.37 -18.91 40.62
C LYS A 20 3.82 -17.69 39.88
N ARG A 21 3.31 -16.68 40.59
CA ARG A 21 2.84 -15.42 39.98
C ARG A 21 3.96 -14.62 39.32
N ARG A 22 5.16 -14.58 39.94
CA ARG A 22 6.33 -13.93 39.33
C ARG A 22 6.76 -14.64 38.06
N LEU A 23 6.84 -15.97 38.05
CA LEU A 23 7.21 -16.74 36.86
C LEU A 23 6.19 -16.57 35.72
N ILE A 24 4.89 -16.59 36.03
CA ILE A 24 3.84 -16.33 35.04
C ILE A 24 3.94 -14.89 34.52
N GLY A 25 4.10 -13.89 35.40
CA GLY A 25 4.25 -12.49 35.00
C GLY A 25 5.49 -12.24 34.15
N LEU A 26 6.61 -12.87 34.48
CA LEU A 26 7.84 -12.79 33.69
C LEU A 26 7.68 -13.49 32.33
N GLY A 27 7.02 -14.65 32.30
CA GLY A 27 6.69 -15.35 31.06
C GLY A 27 5.81 -14.51 30.12
N VAL A 28 4.78 -13.86 30.67
CA VAL A 28 3.91 -12.94 29.90
C VAL A 28 4.70 -11.73 29.40
N ALA A 29 5.54 -11.12 30.24
CA ALA A 29 6.35 -9.97 29.84
C ALA A 29 7.34 -10.32 28.72
N VAL A 30 8.04 -11.45 28.83
CA VAL A 30 8.97 -11.93 27.78
C VAL A 30 8.23 -12.23 26.48
N ALA A 31 7.07 -12.90 26.56
CA ALA A 31 6.25 -13.16 25.39
C ALA A 31 5.77 -11.86 24.73
N ALA A 32 5.34 -10.86 25.51
CA ALA A 32 4.93 -9.56 24.99
C ALA A 32 6.08 -8.83 24.29
N VAL A 33 7.28 -8.80 24.91
CA VAL A 33 8.47 -8.19 24.29
C VAL A 33 8.87 -8.92 23.01
N ALA A 34 8.80 -10.26 22.99
CA ALA A 34 9.11 -11.05 21.80
C ALA A 34 8.13 -10.77 20.65
N VAL A 35 6.82 -10.68 20.93
CA VAL A 35 5.80 -10.36 19.93
C VAL A 35 5.96 -8.93 19.41
N VAL A 36 6.17 -7.95 20.29
CA VAL A 36 6.40 -6.55 19.89
C VAL A 36 7.70 -6.41 19.08
N GLY A 37 8.77 -7.08 19.52
CA GLY A 37 10.05 -7.07 18.82
C GLY A 37 9.97 -7.72 17.43
N ALA A 38 9.28 -8.86 17.32
CA ALA A 38 9.06 -9.53 16.05
C ALA A 38 8.20 -8.69 15.10
N GLY A 39 7.12 -8.07 15.59
CA GLY A 39 6.28 -7.18 14.78
C GLY A 39 7.04 -5.95 14.28
N TRP A 40 7.86 -5.33 15.13
CA TRP A 40 8.68 -4.18 14.74
C TRP A 40 9.78 -4.55 13.73
N ALA A 41 10.46 -5.68 13.93
CA ALA A 41 11.48 -6.17 13.01
C ALA A 41 10.89 -6.52 11.64
N TRP A 42 9.71 -7.13 11.62
CA TRP A 42 8.99 -7.43 10.38
C TRP A 42 8.57 -6.15 9.65
N TRP A 43 7.97 -5.18 10.34
CA TRP A 43 7.59 -3.89 9.75
C TRP A 43 8.79 -3.11 9.20
N ARG A 44 9.96 -3.19 9.86
CA ARG A 44 11.23 -2.63 9.35
C ARG A 44 11.76 -3.36 8.12
N ALA A 45 11.44 -4.64 7.97
CA ALA A 45 11.93 -5.46 6.87
C ALA A 45 11.03 -5.37 5.62
N THR A 46 9.73 -5.13 5.81
CA THR A 46 8.73 -5.10 4.72
C THR A 46 8.12 -3.72 4.49
N GLY A 47 8.39 -2.74 5.35
CA GLY A 47 7.83 -1.39 5.25
C GLY A 47 8.67 -0.46 4.38
N LEU A 48 7.99 0.34 3.56
CA LEU A 48 8.61 1.46 2.84
C LEU A 48 8.98 2.60 3.82
N PRO A 49 9.94 3.48 3.46
CA PRO A 49 10.17 4.68 4.23
C PRO A 49 8.88 5.53 4.35
N PRO A 50 8.71 6.28 5.45
CA PRO A 50 7.55 7.15 5.59
C PRO A 50 7.59 8.27 4.53
N LEU A 51 6.42 8.81 4.19
CA LEU A 51 6.31 10.01 3.36
C LEU A 51 7.18 11.15 3.88
N ASP A 52 7.82 11.86 2.96
CA ASP A 52 8.47 13.12 3.29
C ASP A 52 7.44 14.13 3.85
N PRO A 53 7.67 14.70 5.06
CA PRO A 53 6.69 15.56 5.70
C PRO A 53 6.38 16.85 4.93
N GLU A 54 7.35 17.38 4.18
CA GLU A 54 7.20 18.60 3.40
C GLU A 54 6.37 18.31 2.14
N ALA A 55 6.74 17.31 1.35
CA ALA A 55 5.97 16.86 0.19
C ALA A 55 4.54 16.47 0.57
N LYS A 56 4.36 15.73 1.67
CA LYS A 56 3.03 15.36 2.17
C LYS A 56 2.16 16.58 2.45
N LYS A 57 2.73 17.61 3.06
CA LYS A 57 2.02 18.85 3.40
C LYS A 57 1.64 19.61 2.14
N GLU A 58 2.62 19.86 1.26
CA GLU A 58 2.42 20.60 0.01
C GLU A 58 1.36 19.96 -0.87
N ILE A 59 1.42 18.63 -1.01
CA ILE A 59 0.49 17.88 -1.85
C ILE A 59 -0.89 17.82 -1.21
N SER A 60 -1.00 17.70 0.12
CA SER A 60 -2.29 17.83 0.81
C SER A 60 -2.94 19.19 0.53
N GLU A 61 -2.18 20.28 0.63
CA GLU A 61 -2.68 21.65 0.37
C GLU A 61 -3.06 21.83 -1.11
N ALA A 62 -2.27 21.28 -2.05
CA ALA A 62 -2.58 21.30 -3.47
C ALA A 62 -3.88 20.53 -3.77
N MET A 63 -4.06 19.34 -3.19
CA MET A 63 -5.26 18.54 -3.35
C MET A 63 -6.52 19.21 -2.80
N ASP A 64 -6.40 20.03 -1.75
CA ASP A 64 -7.51 20.81 -1.18
C ASP A 64 -7.96 21.98 -2.07
N THR A 65 -7.09 22.43 -2.98
CA THR A 65 -7.40 23.52 -3.93
C THR A 65 -7.69 23.01 -5.34
N LEU A 66 -7.66 21.70 -5.56
CA LEU A 66 -7.81 21.07 -6.88
C LEU A 66 -9.11 21.45 -7.60
N ASP A 67 -10.23 21.55 -6.87
CA ASP A 67 -11.54 21.91 -7.43
C ASP A 67 -11.61 23.34 -7.98
N THR A 68 -10.60 24.18 -7.69
CA THR A 68 -10.48 25.52 -8.27
C THR A 68 -9.87 25.51 -9.68
N LEU A 69 -9.27 24.39 -10.08
CA LEU A 69 -8.63 24.21 -11.38
C LEU A 69 -9.57 23.52 -12.38
N PRO A 70 -9.40 23.76 -13.70
CA PRO A 70 -10.13 23.03 -14.73
C PRO A 70 -9.87 21.52 -14.65
N ARG A 71 -10.92 20.71 -14.85
CA ARG A 71 -10.89 19.25 -14.65
C ARG A 71 -9.89 18.54 -15.54
N GLU A 72 -9.64 19.07 -16.73
CA GLU A 72 -8.67 18.54 -17.69
C GLU A 72 -7.23 18.50 -17.16
N TYR A 73 -6.91 19.27 -16.11
CA TYR A 73 -5.58 19.26 -15.48
C TYR A 73 -5.49 18.32 -14.28
N HIS A 74 -6.62 17.79 -13.79
CA HIS A 74 -6.67 17.05 -12.53
C HIS A 74 -5.82 15.78 -12.57
N SER A 75 -5.95 14.99 -13.64
CA SER A 75 -5.15 13.75 -13.77
C SER A 75 -3.65 14.05 -13.86
N MET A 76 -3.28 15.11 -14.57
CA MET A 76 -1.88 15.51 -14.75
C MET A 76 -1.25 15.94 -13.42
N LEU A 77 -1.96 16.77 -12.65
CA LEU A 77 -1.48 17.22 -11.34
C LEU A 77 -1.42 16.08 -10.34
N ALA A 78 -2.39 15.16 -10.37
CA ALA A 78 -2.36 13.98 -9.54
C ALA A 78 -1.21 13.03 -9.90
N ALA A 79 -0.86 12.90 -11.18
CA ALA A 79 0.32 12.14 -11.60
C ALA A 79 1.61 12.76 -11.04
N GLN A 80 1.78 14.08 -11.19
CA GLN A 80 2.92 14.80 -10.61
C GLN A 80 3.00 14.62 -9.08
N ALA A 81 1.86 14.77 -8.40
CA ALA A 81 1.78 14.56 -6.95
C ALA A 81 2.18 13.14 -6.55
N MET A 82 1.81 12.10 -7.31
CA MET A 82 2.28 10.74 -7.04
C MET A 82 3.78 10.59 -7.24
N ALA A 83 4.34 11.16 -8.31
CA ALA A 83 5.78 11.10 -8.56
C ALA A 83 6.58 11.77 -7.42
N GLU A 84 6.10 12.89 -6.90
CA GLU A 84 6.72 13.62 -5.78
C GLU A 84 6.56 12.90 -4.43
N LEU A 85 5.35 12.39 -4.11
CA LEU A 85 5.11 11.67 -2.86
C LEU A 85 5.93 10.37 -2.77
N GLU A 86 6.05 9.66 -3.90
CA GLU A 86 6.51 8.28 -3.91
C GLU A 86 7.89 8.06 -4.52
N GLY A 87 8.66 9.13 -4.74
CA GLY A 87 9.96 9.07 -5.41
C GLY A 87 10.97 8.08 -4.82
N GLU A 88 10.88 7.77 -3.53
CA GLU A 88 11.74 6.80 -2.82
C GLU A 88 11.00 5.52 -2.39
N ARG A 89 9.72 5.38 -2.75
CA ARG A 89 8.81 4.36 -2.20
C ARG A 89 8.27 3.42 -3.26
N LEU A 90 7.90 3.95 -4.42
CA LEU A 90 7.49 3.14 -5.57
C LEU A 90 8.71 2.72 -6.41
N PRO A 91 8.57 1.65 -7.21
CA PRO A 91 9.54 1.33 -8.25
C PRO A 91 9.83 2.56 -9.13
N ALA A 92 11.11 2.82 -9.40
CA ALA A 92 11.55 4.04 -10.08
C ALA A 92 10.89 4.21 -11.47
N ALA A 93 10.67 3.12 -12.20
CA ALA A 93 10.00 3.14 -13.49
C ALA A 93 8.52 3.58 -13.38
N MET A 94 7.83 3.24 -12.29
CA MET A 94 6.46 3.72 -12.04
C MET A 94 6.45 5.21 -11.70
N VAL A 95 7.41 5.68 -10.90
CA VAL A 95 7.58 7.11 -10.59
C VAL A 95 7.83 7.90 -11.88
N GLU A 96 8.72 7.43 -12.74
CA GLU A 96 8.99 8.03 -14.05
C GLU A 96 7.75 8.05 -14.94
N ALA A 97 6.95 6.97 -14.96
CA ALA A 97 5.72 6.95 -15.74
C ALA A 97 4.68 7.98 -15.25
N PHE A 98 4.59 8.20 -13.93
CA PHE A 98 3.78 9.29 -13.38
C PHE A 98 4.30 10.67 -13.79
N ASP A 99 5.61 10.89 -13.74
CA ASP A 99 6.21 12.17 -14.15
C ASP A 99 6.03 12.43 -15.66
N ASP A 100 6.24 11.41 -16.49
CA ASP A 100 6.11 11.47 -17.95
C ASP A 100 4.68 11.79 -18.39
N ALA A 101 3.66 11.35 -17.62
CA ALA A 101 2.24 11.52 -17.92
C ALA A 101 1.83 12.98 -18.23
N LYS A 102 2.56 13.96 -17.70
CA LYS A 102 2.30 15.40 -17.90
C LYS A 102 2.79 15.96 -19.23
N SER A 103 3.74 15.26 -19.86
CA SER A 103 4.48 15.77 -21.02
C SER A 103 4.12 15.07 -22.32
N VAL A 104 3.36 13.97 -22.22
CA VAL A 104 3.05 13.11 -23.37
C VAL A 104 1.66 13.43 -23.96
N PRO A 105 1.52 13.37 -25.29
CA PRO A 105 0.23 13.50 -25.97
C PRO A 105 -0.82 12.49 -25.45
N PRO A 106 -2.12 12.86 -25.38
CA PRO A 106 -3.17 12.01 -24.82
C PRO A 106 -3.28 10.61 -25.43
N ASP A 107 -2.98 10.46 -26.73
CA ASP A 107 -2.97 9.19 -27.46
C ASP A 107 -1.80 8.27 -27.09
N MET A 108 -0.71 8.83 -26.55
CA MET A 108 0.46 8.07 -26.08
C MET A 108 0.48 7.83 -24.57
N VAL A 109 -0.33 8.57 -23.78
CA VAL A 109 -0.40 8.43 -22.32
C VAL A 109 -0.53 6.97 -21.91
N SER A 110 -1.49 6.22 -22.47
CA SER A 110 -1.72 4.83 -22.03
C SER A 110 -0.49 3.94 -22.23
N LEU A 111 0.24 4.11 -23.33
CA LEU A 111 1.44 3.32 -23.63
C LEU A 111 2.57 3.64 -22.65
N VAL A 112 2.78 4.93 -22.38
CA VAL A 112 3.79 5.42 -21.43
C VAL A 112 3.52 4.88 -20.03
N LEU A 113 2.25 4.90 -19.59
CA LEU A 113 1.87 4.39 -18.27
C LEU A 113 1.97 2.87 -18.16
N MET A 114 1.94 2.13 -19.26
CA MET A 114 2.12 0.67 -19.27
C MET A 114 3.58 0.22 -19.42
N ARG A 115 4.47 1.11 -19.91
CA ARG A 115 5.90 0.81 -20.13
C ARG A 115 6.61 0.18 -18.93
N PRO A 116 6.43 0.65 -17.67
CA PRO A 116 7.15 0.10 -16.53
C PRO A 116 6.96 -1.42 -16.38
N PHE A 117 5.76 -1.92 -16.64
CA PHE A 117 5.40 -3.33 -16.45
C PHE A 117 5.97 -4.27 -17.51
N ALA A 118 6.53 -3.72 -18.59
CA ALA A 118 7.23 -4.49 -19.62
C ALA A 118 8.75 -4.49 -19.43
N GLU A 119 9.29 -3.47 -18.77
CA GLU A 119 10.74 -3.18 -18.75
C GLU A 119 11.36 -3.31 -17.35
N ASP A 120 10.55 -3.23 -16.30
CA ASP A 120 10.99 -3.23 -14.91
C ASP A 120 10.30 -4.34 -14.09
N VAL A 121 11.12 -5.18 -13.45
CA VAL A 121 10.64 -6.37 -12.72
C VAL A 121 9.84 -5.97 -11.49
N ASP A 122 10.29 -4.96 -10.74
CA ASP A 122 9.65 -4.51 -9.51
C ASP A 122 8.28 -3.88 -9.82
N SER A 123 8.19 -3.13 -10.93
CA SER A 123 6.92 -2.62 -11.44
C SER A 123 5.96 -3.76 -11.80
N LEU A 124 6.43 -4.80 -12.48
CA LEU A 124 5.60 -5.96 -12.78
C LEU A 124 5.16 -6.69 -11.49
N GLU A 125 6.04 -6.83 -10.50
CA GLU A 125 5.71 -7.39 -9.19
C GLU A 125 4.60 -6.57 -8.51
N ALA A 126 4.71 -5.23 -8.50
CA ALA A 126 3.67 -4.34 -8.01
C ALA A 126 2.32 -4.59 -8.71
N TRP A 127 2.33 -4.81 -10.02
CA TRP A 127 1.12 -5.16 -10.75
C TRP A 127 0.58 -6.55 -10.37
N THR A 128 1.43 -7.54 -10.09
CA THR A 128 0.93 -8.86 -9.67
C THR A 128 0.21 -8.85 -8.31
N VAL A 129 0.55 -7.90 -7.42
CA VAL A 129 -0.24 -7.63 -6.22
C VAL A 129 -1.62 -7.07 -6.58
N ALA A 130 -1.68 -6.24 -7.62
CA ALA A 130 -2.90 -5.62 -8.13
C ALA A 130 -3.76 -6.55 -9.01
N CYS A 131 -3.17 -7.53 -9.67
CA CYS A 131 -3.87 -8.44 -10.55
C CYS A 131 -3.22 -9.83 -10.54
N PRO A 132 -3.92 -10.88 -10.08
CA PRO A 132 -3.40 -12.25 -10.09
C PRO A 132 -3.03 -12.77 -11.49
N ALA A 133 -3.69 -12.26 -12.55
CA ALA A 133 -3.38 -12.60 -13.93
C ALA A 133 -2.08 -11.93 -14.45
N GLY A 134 -1.52 -10.97 -13.70
CA GLY A 134 -0.19 -10.40 -13.94
C GLY A 134 0.01 -9.89 -15.37
N ALA A 135 1.14 -10.27 -15.98
CA ALA A 135 1.54 -9.84 -17.32
C ALA A 135 0.53 -10.23 -18.42
N ASP A 136 -0.19 -11.34 -18.26
CA ASP A 136 -1.14 -11.82 -19.27
C ASP A 136 -2.31 -10.83 -19.42
N ALA A 137 -2.79 -10.26 -18.32
CA ALA A 137 -3.84 -9.24 -18.34
C ALA A 137 -3.39 -7.94 -19.05
N ILE A 138 -2.12 -7.56 -18.89
CA ILE A 138 -1.54 -6.41 -19.60
C ILE A 138 -1.45 -6.71 -21.10
N ALA A 139 -0.97 -7.90 -21.46
CA ALA A 139 -0.84 -8.31 -22.85
C ALA A 139 -2.21 -8.39 -23.55
N GLU A 140 -3.23 -8.89 -22.86
CA GLU A 140 -4.59 -8.99 -23.36
C GLU A 140 -5.21 -7.61 -23.58
N VAL A 141 -5.19 -6.72 -22.57
CA VAL A 141 -5.78 -5.38 -22.72
C VAL A 141 -5.03 -4.53 -23.75
N ALA A 142 -3.72 -4.71 -23.90
CA ALA A 142 -2.94 -4.03 -24.94
C ALA A 142 -3.35 -4.48 -26.35
N GLN A 143 -3.80 -5.73 -26.53
CA GLN A 143 -4.25 -6.27 -27.81
C GLN A 143 -5.71 -5.94 -28.11
N THR A 144 -6.59 -6.04 -27.12
CA THR A 144 -8.04 -5.96 -27.30
C THR A 144 -8.60 -4.58 -26.99
N GLY A 145 -7.92 -3.81 -26.15
CA GLY A 145 -8.46 -2.59 -25.55
C GLY A 145 -9.60 -2.84 -24.56
N ASP A 146 -9.86 -4.10 -24.16
CA ASP A 146 -11.00 -4.45 -23.33
C ASP A 146 -10.72 -4.20 -21.84
N VAL A 147 -10.94 -2.95 -21.43
CA VAL A 147 -10.81 -2.50 -20.05
C VAL A 147 -11.83 -3.18 -19.12
N ASN A 148 -12.98 -3.64 -19.62
CA ASN A 148 -13.98 -4.29 -18.77
C ASN A 148 -13.47 -5.64 -18.27
N THR A 149 -12.90 -6.42 -19.18
CA THR A 149 -12.30 -7.71 -18.87
C THR A 149 -11.13 -7.53 -17.91
N LEU A 150 -10.22 -6.57 -18.17
CA LEU A 150 -9.15 -6.20 -17.23
C LEU A 150 -9.69 -5.88 -15.83
N PHE A 151 -10.72 -5.03 -15.74
CA PHE A 151 -11.27 -4.59 -14.46
C PHE A 151 -11.91 -5.75 -13.68
N ALA A 152 -12.62 -6.63 -14.38
CA ALA A 152 -13.31 -7.77 -13.79
C ALA A 152 -12.33 -8.87 -13.35
N ASP A 153 -11.42 -9.28 -14.24
CA ASP A 153 -10.51 -10.41 -14.00
C ASP A 153 -9.49 -10.09 -12.90
N CYS A 154 -9.07 -8.82 -12.82
CA CYS A 154 -8.17 -8.36 -11.77
C CYS A 154 -8.89 -7.88 -10.49
N ASP A 155 -10.23 -7.91 -10.43
CA ASP A 155 -11.03 -7.37 -9.33
C ASP A 155 -10.57 -5.97 -8.88
N LEU A 156 -10.38 -5.06 -9.85
CA LEU A 156 -9.80 -3.72 -9.59
C LEU A 156 -10.71 -2.86 -8.69
N GLY A 157 -12.01 -3.18 -8.61
CA GLY A 157 -12.97 -2.49 -7.76
C GLY A 157 -12.71 -2.66 -6.26
N ARG A 158 -11.96 -3.68 -5.82
CA ARG A 158 -11.76 -4.00 -4.40
C ARG A 158 -11.16 -2.88 -3.55
N TRP A 159 -10.39 -1.98 -4.17
CA TRP A 159 -9.74 -0.86 -3.47
C TRP A 159 -10.49 0.46 -3.59
N SER A 160 -11.63 0.48 -4.29
CA SER A 160 -12.49 1.66 -4.43
C SER A 160 -11.72 2.91 -4.91
N LEU A 161 -10.73 2.74 -5.79
CA LEU A 161 -10.10 3.86 -6.51
C LEU A 161 -11.03 4.40 -7.61
N ILE A 162 -11.81 3.50 -8.20
CA ILE A 162 -12.84 3.82 -9.18
C ILE A 162 -13.92 2.74 -9.21
N ASP A 163 -15.13 3.10 -9.62
CA ASP A 163 -16.17 2.12 -9.91
C ASP A 163 -16.06 1.53 -11.33
N GLY A 164 -16.58 0.31 -11.52
CA GLY A 164 -16.46 -0.38 -12.81
C GLY A 164 -17.15 0.31 -13.98
N THR A 165 -18.17 1.13 -13.73
CA THR A 165 -18.87 1.87 -14.81
C THR A 165 -18.09 3.07 -15.31
N ALA A 166 -17.35 3.74 -14.42
CA ALA A 166 -16.46 4.83 -14.75
C ALA A 166 -15.16 4.31 -15.39
N ALA A 167 -14.68 3.14 -14.97
CA ALA A 167 -13.47 2.53 -15.52
C ALA A 167 -13.53 2.29 -17.04
N GLN A 168 -14.71 2.00 -17.61
CA GLN A 168 -14.89 1.70 -19.03
C GLN A 168 -14.46 2.82 -19.98
N ARG A 169 -14.39 4.05 -19.48
CA ARG A 169 -14.08 5.25 -20.28
C ARG A 169 -12.63 5.70 -20.13
N LEU A 170 -11.84 4.95 -19.37
CA LEU A 170 -10.48 5.34 -19.01
C LEU A 170 -9.45 4.55 -19.81
N SER A 171 -8.22 5.07 -19.81
CA SER A 171 -7.10 4.35 -20.39
C SER A 171 -6.72 3.17 -19.51
N ALA A 172 -6.41 2.03 -20.16
CA ALA A 172 -5.87 0.87 -19.48
C ALA A 172 -4.61 1.20 -18.69
N GLY A 173 -3.74 2.06 -19.24
CA GLY A 173 -2.51 2.48 -18.57
C GLY A 173 -2.74 3.22 -17.26
N ARG A 174 -3.75 4.10 -17.17
CA ARG A 174 -4.11 4.76 -15.90
C ARG A 174 -4.58 3.76 -14.86
N LEU A 175 -5.41 2.80 -15.26
CA LEU A 175 -5.92 1.77 -14.36
C LEU A 175 -4.78 0.88 -13.85
N ILE A 176 -3.93 0.39 -14.75
CA ILE A 176 -2.80 -0.49 -14.40
C ILE A 176 -1.84 0.23 -13.46
N LEU A 177 -1.36 1.43 -13.83
CA LEU A 177 -0.37 2.16 -13.04
C LEU A 177 -0.91 2.53 -11.64
N ALA A 178 -2.15 3.02 -11.56
CA ALA A 178 -2.74 3.42 -10.28
C ALA A 178 -2.97 2.24 -9.35
N HIS A 179 -3.46 1.11 -9.87
CA HIS A 179 -3.71 -0.07 -9.05
C HIS A 179 -2.41 -0.77 -8.68
N ALA A 180 -1.41 -0.82 -9.57
CA ALA A 180 -0.08 -1.31 -9.23
C ALA A 180 0.54 -0.47 -8.10
N ALA A 181 0.48 0.87 -8.19
CA ALA A 181 0.99 1.77 -7.16
C ALA A 181 0.28 1.51 -5.83
N TRP A 182 -1.05 1.45 -5.84
CA TRP A 182 -1.81 1.17 -4.61
C TRP A 182 -1.51 -0.23 -4.04
N GLY A 183 -1.42 -1.24 -4.90
CA GLY A 183 -1.07 -2.61 -4.51
C GLY A 183 0.28 -2.69 -3.83
N TRP A 184 1.30 -2.03 -4.41
CA TRP A 184 2.63 -1.94 -3.82
C TRP A 184 2.61 -1.32 -2.42
N LEU A 185 1.89 -0.20 -2.26
CA LEU A 185 1.79 0.48 -0.97
C LEU A 185 1.10 -0.39 0.09
N VAL A 186 0.05 -1.13 -0.30
CA VAL A 186 -0.67 -2.06 0.57
C VAL A 186 0.18 -3.26 0.98
N GLU A 187 0.90 -3.87 0.03
CA GLU A 187 1.82 -5.00 0.30
C GLU A 187 2.88 -4.61 1.35
N HIS A 188 3.32 -3.36 1.30
CA HIS A 188 4.33 -2.83 2.22
C HIS A 188 3.73 -2.09 3.44
N HIS A 189 2.42 -2.17 3.67
CA HIS A 189 1.72 -1.56 4.82
C HIS A 189 2.06 -0.08 5.04
N SER A 190 2.10 0.66 3.94
CA SER A 190 2.59 2.04 3.93
C SER A 190 1.58 3.01 3.30
N GLU A 191 0.43 2.50 2.86
CA GLU A 191 -0.62 3.30 2.25
C GLU A 191 -1.19 4.35 3.21
N THR A 192 -1.47 5.55 2.70
CA THR A 192 -2.27 6.55 3.43
C THR A 192 -3.45 7.04 2.60
N GLU A 193 -4.39 7.73 3.26
CA GLU A 193 -5.55 8.32 2.57
C GLU A 193 -5.15 9.44 1.59
N LEU A 194 -3.96 10.05 1.75
CA LEU A 194 -3.47 11.03 0.80
C LEU A 194 -3.15 10.37 -0.54
N GLU A 195 -2.33 9.30 -0.57
CA GLU A 195 -2.06 8.54 -1.80
C GLU A 195 -3.36 8.05 -2.44
N ARG A 196 -4.30 7.55 -1.63
CA ARG A 196 -5.60 7.09 -2.14
C ARG A 196 -6.37 8.20 -2.83
N ARG A 197 -6.42 9.39 -2.23
CA ARG A 197 -7.11 10.55 -2.79
C ARG A 197 -6.44 11.00 -4.09
N VAL A 198 -5.12 11.06 -4.12
CA VAL A 198 -4.35 11.43 -5.33
C VAL A 198 -4.62 10.41 -6.45
N LEU A 199 -4.51 9.11 -6.18
CA LEU A 199 -4.75 8.06 -7.18
C LEU A 199 -6.19 8.04 -7.71
N ARG A 200 -7.20 8.32 -6.85
CA ARG A 200 -8.59 8.50 -7.29
C ARG A 200 -8.71 9.61 -8.32
N VAL A 201 -8.08 10.76 -8.05
CA VAL A 201 -8.09 11.90 -8.98
C VAL A 201 -7.34 11.55 -10.27
N PHE A 202 -6.18 10.91 -10.16
CA PHE A 202 -5.39 10.48 -11.31
C PHE A 202 -6.17 9.56 -12.25
N VAL A 203 -6.89 8.58 -11.70
CA VAL A 203 -7.69 7.64 -12.49
C VAL A 203 -8.93 8.32 -13.06
N GLN A 204 -9.59 9.22 -12.33
CA GLN A 204 -10.89 9.79 -12.73
C GLN A 204 -10.81 11.01 -13.66
N GLY A 205 -9.67 11.71 -13.71
CA GLY A 205 -9.41 12.78 -14.69
C GLY A 205 -9.03 12.22 -16.05
#